data_AF-A0A432FJV8-F1
#
_entry.id   AF-A0A432FJV8-F1
#
_cell.length_a   1.000
_cell.length_b   1.000
_cell.length_c   1.000
_cell.angle_alpha   90.00
_cell.angle_beta   90.00
_cell.angle_gamma   90.00
#
_symmetry.space_group_name_H-M   'P 1'
#
loop_
_entity.id
_entity.type
_entity.pdbx_description
1 polymer ?
#
loop_
_entity_poly.entity_id
_entity_poly.type
_entity_poly.pdbx_seq_one_letter_code
_entity_poly.pdbx_strand_id
1 'polypeptide(L)'
;MKSISRLLFSIFLLLSILTSQSASEAIRLLENEMGFGARSLGMGGANIALGDDPSDMYWNPAGLAGIINKTIYIDGQDYQQSAVTWTNFEISI
;
A
#
# COMPACT_ATOMS: atom_id res chain seq x y z
N MET A 1 11.16 12.75 -35.97
CA MET A 1 9.71 12.42 -35.97
C MET A 1 9.40 11.10 -35.27
N LYS A 2 10.11 10.00 -35.53
CA LYS A 2 9.85 8.69 -34.87
C LYS A 2 10.14 8.65 -33.35
N SER A 3 11.00 9.53 -32.82
CA SER A 3 11.24 9.66 -31.37
C SER A 3 10.12 10.41 -30.65
N ILE A 4 9.63 11.51 -31.25
CA ILE A 4 8.45 12.26 -30.77
C ILE A 4 7.22 11.35 -30.71
N SER A 5 6.97 10.54 -31.75
CA SER A 5 5.83 9.63 -31.78
C SER A 5 5.89 8.58 -30.67
N ARG A 6 7.09 8.04 -30.38
CA ARG A 6 7.28 7.10 -29.26
C ARG A 6 7.01 7.77 -27.91
N LEU A 7 7.49 9.00 -27.71
CA LEU A 7 7.27 9.76 -26.48
C LEU A 7 5.78 10.04 -26.24
N LEU A 8 5.06 10.47 -27.28
CA LEU A 8 3.61 10.72 -27.21
C LEU A 8 2.83 9.45 -26.88
N PHE A 9 3.23 8.31 -27.45
CA PHE A 9 2.61 7.02 -27.15
C PHE A 9 2.85 6.59 -25.69
N SER A 10 4.08 6.75 -25.18
CA SER A 10 4.39 6.47 -23.77
C SER A 10 3.59 7.35 -22.81
N ILE A 11 3.45 8.64 -23.12
CA ILE A 11 2.65 9.59 -22.32
C ILE A 11 1.16 9.19 -22.35
N PHE A 12 0.63 8.85 -23.52
CA PHE A 12 -0.75 8.38 -23.67
C PHE A 12 -1.01 7.12 -22.83
N LEU A 13 -0.08 6.16 -22.86
CA LEU A 13 -0.17 4.94 -22.06
C LEU A 13 -0.17 5.23 -20.56
N LEU A 14 0.69 6.15 -20.08
CA LEU A 14 0.72 6.56 -18.67
C LEU A 14 -0.57 7.27 -18.24
N LEU A 15 -1.13 8.13 -19.10
CA LEU A 15 -2.37 8.86 -18.81
C LEU A 15 -3.61 7.94 -18.76
N SER A 16 -3.60 6.80 -19.48
CA SER A 16 -4.72 5.86 -19.51
C SER A 16 -5.02 5.17 -18.16
N ILE A 17 -4.10 5.24 -17.21
CA ILE A 17 -4.19 4.59 -15.89
C ILE A 17 -4.65 5.58 -14.80
N LEU A 18 -4.84 6.86 -15.15
CA LEU A 18 -5.24 7.89 -14.20
C LEU A 18 -6.77 7.88 -14.02
N THR A 19 -7.25 7.18 -13.01
CA THR A 19 -8.65 7.26 -12.55
C THR A 19 -8.77 8.20 -11.36
N SER A 20 -9.81 9.04 -11.31
CA SER A 20 -10.11 9.84 -10.11
C SER A 20 -10.71 8.98 -9.00
N GLN A 21 -10.29 9.19 -7.76
CA GLN A 21 -10.92 8.57 -6.60
C GLN A 21 -12.27 9.22 -6.28
N SER A 22 -13.23 8.42 -5.83
CA SER A 22 -14.58 8.89 -5.49
C SER A 22 -14.67 9.38 -4.03
N ALA A 23 -15.65 10.26 -3.73
CA ALA A 23 -15.89 10.69 -2.34
C ALA A 23 -16.25 9.51 -1.41
N SER A 24 -16.90 8.48 -1.92
CA SER A 24 -17.18 7.24 -1.18
C SER A 24 -15.92 6.48 -0.78
N GLU A 25 -14.85 6.52 -1.58
CA GLU A 25 -13.57 5.91 -1.20
C GLU A 25 -12.92 6.65 -0.04
N ALA A 26 -13.02 7.99 0.00
CA ALA A 26 -12.51 8.79 1.12
C ALA A 26 -13.25 8.50 2.44
N ILE A 27 -14.58 8.27 2.39
CA ILE A 27 -15.36 7.93 3.58
C ILE A 27 -14.98 6.55 4.12
N ARG A 28 -14.71 5.57 3.24
CA ARG A 28 -14.23 4.23 3.65
C ARG A 28 -12.91 4.29 4.44
N LEU A 29 -12.05 5.26 4.14
CA LEU A 29 -10.81 5.50 4.89
C LEU A 29 -11.06 6.10 6.28
N LEU A 30 -12.20 6.77 6.51
CA LEU A 30 -12.47 7.48 7.77
C LEU A 30 -13.36 6.68 8.73
N GLU A 31 -14.34 5.94 8.22
CA GLU A 31 -15.33 5.25 9.06
C GLU A 31 -14.98 3.80 9.37
N ASN A 32 -14.26 3.11 8.47
CA ASN A 32 -13.98 1.69 8.60
C ASN A 32 -12.58 1.35 8.08
N GLU A 33 -11.61 2.14 8.54
CA GLU A 33 -10.18 1.96 8.30
C GLU A 33 -9.73 0.59 8.81
N MET A 34 -9.40 -0.32 7.88
CA MET A 34 -8.66 -1.55 8.23
C MET A 34 -7.14 -1.34 8.16
N GLY A 35 -6.70 -0.24 7.55
CA GLY A 35 -5.29 0.10 7.30
C GLY A 35 -4.58 -0.88 6.37
N PHE A 36 -3.27 -1.07 6.58
CA PHE A 36 -2.41 -1.94 5.77
C PHE A 36 -1.53 -2.83 6.64
N GLY A 37 -1.07 -3.97 6.11
CA GLY A 37 -0.17 -4.88 6.80
C GLY A 37 -0.88 -6.00 7.58
N ALA A 38 -0.63 -7.23 7.16
CA ALA A 38 -1.16 -8.43 7.81
C ALA A 38 -0.77 -8.52 9.30
N ARG A 39 0.48 -8.15 9.64
CA ARG A 39 0.97 -8.10 11.03
C ARG A 39 0.21 -7.07 11.87
N SER A 40 0.06 -5.86 11.34
CA SER A 40 -0.61 -4.78 12.06
C SER A 40 -2.06 -5.13 12.39
N LEU A 41 -2.78 -5.72 11.43
CA LEU A 41 -4.14 -6.19 11.66
C LEU A 41 -4.18 -7.37 12.65
N GLY A 42 -3.27 -8.34 12.53
CA GLY A 42 -3.17 -9.46 13.47
C GLY A 42 -2.91 -9.03 14.92
N MET A 43 -2.29 -7.86 15.10
CA MET A 43 -2.06 -7.21 16.39
C MET A 43 -3.21 -6.31 16.86
N GLY A 44 -4.31 -6.21 16.11
CA GLY A 44 -5.45 -5.34 16.44
C GLY A 44 -5.08 -3.85 16.47
N GLY A 45 -4.11 -3.41 15.66
CA GLY A 45 -3.64 -2.01 15.59
C GLY A 45 -2.53 -1.64 16.57
N ALA A 46 -2.04 -2.58 17.40
CA ALA A 46 -0.95 -2.30 18.35
C ALA A 46 0.45 -2.14 17.71
N ASN A 47 0.58 -2.34 16.38
CA ASN A 47 1.85 -2.28 15.66
C ASN A 47 2.54 -0.91 15.71
N ILE A 48 1.76 0.16 15.84
CA ILE A 48 2.22 1.56 15.89
C ILE A 48 3.35 1.75 16.92
N ALA A 49 3.32 0.99 18.03
CA ALA A 49 4.30 1.08 19.09
C ALA A 49 5.61 0.29 18.84
N LEU A 50 5.59 -0.70 17.95
CA LEU A 50 6.76 -1.53 17.65
C LEU A 50 7.62 -0.91 16.56
N GLY A 51 7.00 -0.46 15.46
CA GLY A 51 7.70 0.30 14.43
C GLY A 51 8.84 -0.47 13.77
N ASP A 52 8.70 -1.77 13.48
CA ASP A 52 9.76 -2.63 12.97
C ASP A 52 9.45 -3.32 11.62
N ASP A 53 8.38 -2.95 10.91
CA ASP A 53 8.01 -3.58 9.65
C ASP A 53 7.57 -2.60 8.55
N PRO A 54 7.59 -3.01 7.26
CA PRO A 54 7.29 -2.11 6.14
C PRO A 54 5.90 -1.45 6.19
N SER A 55 4.92 -2.04 6.87
CA SER A 55 3.59 -1.45 7.05
C SER A 55 3.61 -0.19 7.93
N ASP A 56 4.69 0.04 8.68
CA ASP A 56 4.87 1.27 9.47
C ASP A 56 5.01 2.52 8.60
N MET A 57 5.25 2.37 7.29
CA MET A 57 5.13 3.49 6.35
C MET A 57 3.72 4.11 6.38
N TYR A 58 2.69 3.32 6.70
CA TYR A 58 1.32 3.78 6.92
C TYR A 58 1.06 4.15 8.39
N TRP A 59 1.46 3.29 9.33
CA TRP A 59 1.08 3.40 10.74
C TRP A 59 1.97 4.34 11.58
N ASN A 60 3.28 4.30 11.39
CA ASN A 60 4.25 5.11 12.13
C ASN A 60 5.58 5.25 11.34
N PRO A 61 5.72 6.27 10.47
CA PRO A 61 6.90 6.42 9.63
C PRO A 61 8.24 6.51 10.38
N ALA A 62 8.22 6.87 11.68
CA ALA A 62 9.43 6.85 12.51
C ALA A 62 9.96 5.42 12.76
N GLY A 63 9.08 4.41 12.73
CA GLY A 63 9.43 2.99 12.83
C GLY A 63 10.31 2.51 11.66
N LEU A 64 10.19 3.12 10.48
CA LEU A 64 11.05 2.76 9.34
C LEU A 64 12.54 2.93 9.64
N ALA A 65 12.92 3.79 10.60
CA ALA A 65 14.30 3.94 11.05
C ALA A 65 14.85 2.67 11.75
N GLY A 66 13.97 1.80 12.26
CA GLY A 66 14.29 0.52 12.86
C GLY A 66 14.49 -0.61 11.84
N ILE A 67 14.10 -0.42 10.58
CA ILE A 67 14.28 -1.43 9.53
C ILE A 67 15.75 -1.41 9.06
N ILE A 68 16.48 -2.48 9.37
CA ILE A 68 17.92 -2.59 9.09
C ILE A 68 18.19 -2.95 7.62
N ASN A 69 17.39 -3.86 7.06
CA ASN A 69 17.59 -4.35 5.71
C ASN A 69 16.74 -3.55 4.71
N LYS A 70 17.26 -3.35 3.50
CA LYS A 70 16.45 -2.76 2.44
C LYS A 70 15.37 -3.77 2.09
N THR A 71 14.10 -3.35 2.14
CA THR A 71 12.99 -4.30 2.03
C THR A 71 12.05 -3.89 0.90
N ILE A 72 11.71 -4.85 0.04
CA ILE A 72 10.63 -4.73 -0.93
C ILE A 72 9.44 -5.45 -0.34
N TYR A 73 8.35 -4.72 -0.15
CA TYR A 73 7.12 -5.22 0.47
C TYR A 73 5.92 -4.97 -0.44
N ILE A 74 5.11 -6.00 -0.65
CA ILE A 74 3.85 -5.96 -1.41
C ILE A 74 2.76 -6.56 -0.52
N ASP A 75 1.65 -5.85 -0.36
CA ASP A 75 0.50 -6.29 0.41
C ASP A 75 -0.75 -6.35 -0.48
N GLY A 76 -1.60 -7.34 -0.21
CA GLY A 76 -2.83 -7.60 -0.92
C GLY A 76 -3.96 -7.91 0.05
N GLN A 77 -5.11 -7.28 -0.18
CA GLN A 77 -6.34 -7.50 0.58
C GLN A 77 -7.39 -8.16 -0.31
N ASP A 78 -7.82 -9.36 0.08
CA ASP A 78 -8.94 -10.04 -0.55
C ASP A 78 -10.19 -9.88 0.30
N TYR A 79 -11.17 -9.14 -0.22
CA TYR A 79 -12.45 -8.89 0.43
C TYR A 79 -13.43 -10.00 0.09
N GLN A 80 -13.63 -10.95 1.00
CA GLN A 80 -14.74 -11.91 0.95
C GLN A 80 -15.89 -11.40 1.84
N GLN A 81 -17.13 -11.71 1.47
CA GLN A 81 -18.35 -11.16 2.08
C GLN A 81 -18.44 -11.36 3.61
N SER A 82 -17.69 -12.31 4.18
CA SER A 82 -17.66 -12.67 5.60
C SER A 82 -16.27 -12.56 6.26
N ALA A 83 -15.21 -12.29 5.50
CA ALA A 83 -13.85 -12.21 6.02
C ALA A 83 -12.92 -11.46 5.06
N VAL A 84 -11.95 -10.73 5.61
CA VAL A 84 -10.86 -10.14 4.82
C VAL A 84 -9.62 -10.98 5.04
N THR A 85 -9.06 -11.52 3.96
CA THR A 85 -7.80 -12.26 3.98
C THR A 85 -6.66 -11.37 3.51
N TRP A 86 -5.53 -11.49 4.22
CA TRP A 86 -4.35 -10.67 4.00
C TRP A 86 -3.21 -11.53 3.52
N THR A 87 -2.55 -11.07 2.47
CA THR A 87 -1.38 -11.74 1.91
C THR A 87 -0.30 -10.70 1.65
N ASN A 88 0.86 -10.91 2.25
CA ASN A 88 2.02 -10.07 2.02
C ASN A 88 3.18 -10.87 1.42
N PHE A 89 3.98 -10.18 0.62
CA PHE A 89 5.24 -10.67 0.07
C PHE A 89 6.33 -9.69 0.43
N GLU A 90 7.40 -10.20 1.06
CA GLU A 90 8.50 -9.39 1.57
C GLU A 90 9.84 -10.01 1.15
N ILE A 91 10.72 -9.19 0.57
CA ILE A 91 12.12 -9.53 0.31
C ILE A 91 13.00 -8.48 0.97
N SER A 92 13.88 -8.93 1.86
CA SER A 92 14.99 -8.13 2.38
C SER A 92 16.26 -8.36 1.55
N ILE A 93 16.94 -7.28 1.16
CA ILE A 93 18.20 -7.22 0.41
C ILE A 93 19.30 -6.51 1.18
#